data_AF-A0A2G1X3V6-F1
#
_entry.id   AF-A0A2G1X3V6-F1
#
_cell.length_a   1.000
_cell.length_b   1.000
_cell.length_c   1.000
_cell.angle_alpha   90.00
_cell.angle_beta   90.00
_cell.angle_gamma   90.00
#
_symmetry.space_group_name_H-M   'P 1'
#
loop_
_entity.id
_entity.type
_entity.pdbx_description
1 polymer ?
#
loop_
_entity_poly.entity_id
_entity_poly.type
_entity_poly.pdbx_seq_one_letter_code
_entity_poly.pdbx_strand_id
1 'polypeptide(L)' 'MANPIVIDEDGFEEVYRDLADATQAAARGEHNKCASKAADAKDRVLELHDNATTLEEIDAIDD' A
#
# COMPACT_ATOMS: atom_id res chain seq x y z
N MET A 1 -15.32 -14.67 8.24
CA MET A 1 -15.11 -13.20 8.31
C MET A 1 -13.67 -12.95 7.92
N ALA A 2 -13.37 -11.88 7.20
CA ALA A 2 -11.97 -11.52 6.93
C ALA A 2 -11.33 -11.09 8.26
N ASN A 3 -10.13 -11.56 8.56
CA ASN A 3 -9.40 -11.13 9.75
C ASN A 3 -8.76 -9.77 9.43
N PRO A 4 -9.13 -8.68 10.12
CA PRO A 4 -8.56 -7.36 9.83
C PRO A 4 -7.05 -7.39 10.03
N ILE A 5 -6.31 -6.84 9.08
CA ILE A 5 -4.87 -6.61 9.21
C ILE A 5 -4.60 -5.19 9.69
N VAL A 6 -3.54 -5.03 10.45
CA VAL A 6 -3.03 -3.72 10.89
C VAL A 6 -1.82 -3.37 10.04
N ILE A 7 -1.87 -2.17 9.46
CA ILE A 7 -0.84 -1.62 8.59
C ILE A 7 -0.40 -0.27 9.13
N ASP A 8 0.89 0.00 9.00
CA ASP A 8 1.49 1.28 9.36
C ASP A 8 0.94 2.41 8.46
N GLU A 9 0.59 3.54 9.09
CA GLU A 9 -0.03 4.68 8.40
C GLU A 9 0.96 5.34 7.42
N ASP A 10 2.23 5.50 7.80
CA ASP A 10 3.24 6.13 6.96
C ASP A 10 3.49 5.29 5.70
N GLY A 11 3.62 3.97 5.86
CA GLY A 11 3.77 3.03 4.76
C GLY A 11 2.56 3.06 3.80
N PHE A 12 1.35 3.17 4.34
CA PHE A 12 0.14 3.29 3.52
C PHE A 12 0.04 4.65 2.81
N GLU A 13 0.49 5.73 3.45
CA GLU A 13 0.57 7.06 2.82
C GLU A 13 1.50 7.05 1.61
N GLU A 14 2.65 6.38 1.68
CA GLU A 14 3.57 6.25 0.55
C GLU A 14 2.92 5.56 -0.66
N VAL A 15 2.16 4.48 -0.44
CA VAL A 15 1.40 3.81 -1.50
C VAL A 15 0.42 4.77 -2.16
N TYR A 16 -0.32 5.55 -1.36
CA TYR A 16 -1.25 6.54 -1.90
C TYR A 16 -0.56 7.61 -2.73
N ARG A 17 0.61 8.09 -2.28
CA ARG A 17 1.41 9.07 -3.02
C ARG A 17 1.86 8.51 -4.37
N ASP A 18 2.36 7.27 -4.41
CA ASP A 18 2.77 6.64 -5.67
C ASP A 18 1.58 6.44 -6.63
N LEU A 19 0.41 6.06 -6.12
CA LEU A 19 -0.82 5.97 -6.93
C LEU A 19 -1.29 7.33 -7.44
N ALA A 20 -1.23 8.37 -6.61
CA ALA A 20 -1.58 9.74 -7.00
C ALA A 20 -0.64 10.28 -8.09
N ASP A 21 0.66 10.02 -7.96
CA ASP A 21 1.67 10.36 -8.97
C ASP A 21 1.43 9.59 -10.28
N ALA A 22 1.09 8.30 -10.20
CA ALA A 22 0.76 7.49 -11.36
C ALA A 22 -0.45 8.06 -12.11
N THR A 23 -1.52 8.42 -11.39
CA THR A 23 -2.73 9.02 -11.99
C THR A 23 -2.44 10.39 -12.59
N GLN A 24 -1.62 11.21 -11.96
CA GLN A 24 -1.20 12.49 -12.52
C GLN A 24 -0.36 12.30 -13.80
N ALA A 25 0.56 11.33 -13.81
CA ALA A 25 1.35 10.99 -14.99
C ALA A 25 0.45 10.51 -16.15
N ALA A 26 -0.55 9.66 -15.86
CA ALA A 26 -1.54 9.23 -16.84
C ALA A 26 -2.31 10.42 -17.44
N ALA A 27 -2.75 11.36 -16.60
CA ALA A 27 -3.47 12.57 -17.03
C ALA A 27 -2.61 13.48 -17.93
N ARG A 28 -1.28 13.45 -17.79
CA ARG A 28 -0.33 14.19 -18.63
C ARG A 28 0.11 13.44 -19.89
N GLY A 29 -0.32 12.19 -20.08
CA GLY A 29 0.14 11.32 -21.17
C GLY A 29 1.53 10.73 -20.95
N GLU A 30 2.07 10.77 -19.73
CA GLU A 30 3.38 10.23 -19.37
C GLU A 30 3.29 8.73 -19.07
N HIS A 31 3.01 7.91 -20.09
CA HIS A 31 2.70 6.48 -19.93
C HIS A 31 3.78 5.67 -19.19
N ASN A 32 5.06 5.90 -19.48
CA ASN A 32 6.16 5.19 -18.82
C ASN A 32 6.21 5.49 -17.32
N LYS A 33 5.98 6.75 -16.94
CA LYS A 33 5.99 7.17 -15.54
C LYS A 33 4.77 6.65 -14.80
N CYS A 34 3.60 6.67 -15.43
CA CYS A 34 2.39 6.04 -14.90
C CYS A 34 2.62 4.55 -14.62
N ALA A 35 3.16 3.81 -15.59
CA ALA A 35 3.39 2.38 -15.46
C ALA A 35 4.39 2.07 -14.34
N SER A 36 5.51 2.80 -14.28
CA SER A 36 6.51 2.63 -13.21
C SER A 36 5.90 2.88 -11.84
N LYS A 37 5.23 4.02 -11.63
CA LYS A 37 4.66 4.38 -10.33
C LYS A 37 3.53 3.44 -9.89
N ALA A 38 2.71 2.97 -10.83
CA ALA A 38 1.68 1.98 -10.52
C ALA A 38 2.28 0.61 -10.15
N ALA A 39 3.40 0.21 -10.77
CA ALA A 39 4.12 -1.00 -10.40
C ALA A 39 4.74 -0.88 -9.01
N ASP A 40 5.42 0.24 -8.72
CA ASP A 40 6.01 0.51 -7.40
C ASP A 40 4.94 0.47 -6.29
N ALA A 41 3.79 1.11 -6.51
CA ALA A 41 2.67 1.08 -5.58
C ALA A 41 2.12 -0.34 -5.36
N LYS A 42 2.03 -1.15 -6.41
CA LYS A 42 1.58 -2.54 -6.31
C LYS A 42 2.54 -3.37 -5.45
N ASP A 43 3.84 -3.26 -5.72
CA ASP A 43 4.85 -4.04 -4.99
C ASP A 43 4.86 -3.66 -3.51
N ARG A 44 4.72 -2.36 -3.18
CA ARG A 44 4.55 -1.90 -1.80
C ARG A 44 3.28 -2.41 -1.12
N VAL A 45 2.13 -2.46 -1.82
CA VAL A 45 0.89 -3.03 -1.25
C VAL A 45 1.07 -4.49 -0.88
N LEU A 46 1.74 -5.27 -1.75
CA LEU A 46 2.03 -6.67 -1.47
C LEU A 46 2.97 -6.80 -0.27
N GLU A 47 4.02 -5.98 -0.20
CA GLU A 47 4.94 -5.97 0.94
C GLU A 47 4.25 -5.57 2.26
N LEU A 48 3.39 -4.56 2.25
CA LEU A 48 2.61 -4.14 3.42
C LEU A 48 1.68 -5.27 3.88
N HIS A 49 1.02 -5.94 2.94
CA HIS A 49 0.13 -7.05 3.26
C HIS A 49 0.89 -8.25 3.83
N ASP A 50 2.03 -8.61 3.24
CA ASP A 50 2.84 -9.76 3.67
C ASP A 50 3.49 -9.54 5.05
N ASN A 51 3.80 -8.30 5.40
CA ASN A 51 4.37 -7.93 6.70
C ASN A 51 3.31 -7.52 7.74
N ALA A 52 2.03 -7.41 7.35
CA ALA A 52 0.99 -7.00 8.27
C ALA A 52 0.69 -8.08 9.30
N THR A 53 0.39 -7.65 10.52
CA THR A 53 -0.11 -8.51 11.60
C THR A 53 -1.62 -8.40 11.66
N THR A 54 -2.31 -9.47 12.06
CA THR A 54 -3.76 -9.39 12.27
C THR A 54 -4.10 -8.67 13.57
N LEU A 55 -5.27 -8.05 13.62
CA LEU A 55 -5.76 -7.40 14.85
C LEU A 55 -5.87 -8.41 16.01
N GLU A 56 -6.27 -9.64 15.71
CA GLU A 56 -6.37 -10.73 16.68
C GLU A 56 -5.03 -11.11 17.32
N GLU A 57 -3.94 -11.11 16.54
CA GLU A 57 -2.59 -11.38 17.04
C GLU A 57 -2.07 -10.27 17.96
N ILE A 58 -2.47 -9.01 17.72
CA ILE A 58 -2.12 -7.89 18.60
C ILE A 58 -2.88 -8.00 19.91
N ASP A 59 -4.20 -8.23 19.86
CA ASP A 59 -5.05 -8.38 21.04
C ASP A 59 -4.58 -9.53 21.95
N ALA A 60 -4.02 -10.60 21.38
CA ALA A 60 -3.49 -11.75 22.13
C ALA A 60 -2.16 -11.49 22.87
N ILE A 61 -1.46 -10.39 22.57
CA ILE A 61 -0.20 -10.02 23.22
C ILE A 61 -0.43 -9.07 24.42
N ASP A 62 -1.57 -8.37 24.43
CA ASP A 62 -1.95 -7.42 25.50
C ASP A 62 -2.66 -8.06 26.71
N ASP A 63 -2.97 -9.38 26.68
CA ASP A 63 -3.58 -10.17 27.78
C ASP A 63 -2.52 -10.98 28.58
#